data_AF-A0A918CA73-F1
#
_entry.id   AF-A0A918CA73-F1
#
_cell.length_a   1.000
_cell.length_b   1.000
_cell.length_c   1.000
_cell.angle_alpha   90.00
_cell.angle_beta   90.00
_cell.angle_gamma   90.00
#
_symmetry.space_group_name_H-M   'P 1'
#
loop_
_entity.id
_entity.type
_entity.pdbx_description
1 polymer ?
#
loop_
_entity_poly.entity_id
_entity_poly.type
_entity_poly.pdbx_seq_one_letter_code
_entity_poly.pdbx_strand_id
1 'polypeptide(L)'
;MTRRTLLILSCAALTVAVLAAPAVKVPALPPKYCQPVAYRDYEVGFGRAAFLRPLPGCTKPSLVRKVSDLTGEPQSPFLVPLPTPNVFPPETWLFISHLDYSLDGETWQHLRLSP
;
A
#
# COMPACT_ATOMS: atom_id res chain seq x y z
N MET A 1 53.23 -34.10 -24.92
CA MET A 1 53.36 -33.45 -23.59
C MET A 1 52.98 -32.00 -23.80
N THR A 2 51.96 -31.36 -23.26
CA THR A 2 51.07 -31.49 -22.08
C THR A 2 49.88 -30.55 -22.41
N ARG A 3 48.68 -30.99 -22.81
CA ARG A 3 47.62 -31.71 -22.07
C ARG A 3 47.18 -31.03 -20.76
N ARG A 4 47.02 -29.70 -20.69
CA ARG A 4 46.41 -28.99 -19.53
C ARG A 4 45.66 -27.70 -19.90
N THR A 5 44.97 -27.67 -21.03
CA THR A 5 44.28 -26.46 -21.50
C THR A 5 42.84 -26.79 -21.88
N LEU A 6 41.99 -27.23 -20.96
CA LEU A 6 40.54 -27.41 -21.16
C LEU A 6 39.94 -28.10 -19.92
N LEU A 7 39.66 -27.38 -18.84
CA LEU A 7 38.84 -27.92 -17.72
C LEU A 7 38.35 -26.85 -16.73
N ILE A 8 38.17 -25.61 -17.19
CA ILE A 8 37.53 -24.55 -16.38
C ILE A 8 36.52 -23.81 -17.26
N LEU A 9 35.64 -24.52 -17.96
CA LEU A 9 34.58 -23.87 -18.75
C LEU A 9 33.32 -24.73 -18.88
N SER A 10 33.04 -25.54 -17.86
CA SER A 10 31.94 -26.53 -17.89
C SER A 10 30.97 -26.42 -16.71
N CYS A 11 30.90 -25.27 -16.03
CA CYS A 11 30.02 -25.07 -14.87
C CYS A 11 29.11 -23.84 -15.01
N ALA A 12 28.80 -23.45 -16.26
CA ALA A 12 28.05 -22.24 -16.56
C ALA A 12 26.95 -22.50 -17.60
N ALA A 13 26.05 -23.46 -17.35
CA ALA A 13 24.82 -23.59 -18.12
C ALA A 13 23.90 -24.65 -17.51
N LEU A 14 23.31 -24.45 -16.33
CA LEU A 14 22.14 -25.28 -15.95
C LEU A 14 21.28 -24.73 -14.80
N THR A 15 21.03 -23.42 -14.68
CA THR A 15 20.06 -22.89 -13.71
C THR A 15 19.35 -21.61 -14.20
N VAL A 16 18.85 -21.61 -15.43
CA VAL A 16 17.96 -20.54 -15.93
C VAL A 16 16.72 -21.17 -16.59
N ALA A 17 15.94 -21.91 -15.81
CA ALA A 17 14.71 -22.51 -16.33
C ALA A 17 13.72 -22.89 -15.21
N VAL A 18 13.47 -22.00 -14.24
CA VAL A 18 12.32 -22.20 -13.35
C VAL A 18 11.68 -20.84 -13.05
N LEU A 19 10.37 -20.74 -13.30
CA LEU A 19 9.45 -19.66 -12.93
C LEU A 19 9.35 -18.42 -13.84
N ALA A 20 9.24 -18.63 -15.15
CA ALA A 20 8.36 -17.78 -15.95
C ALA A 20 6.95 -18.38 -15.93
N ALA A 21 6.30 -18.39 -14.76
CA ALA A 21 4.86 -18.66 -14.71
C ALA A 21 4.16 -17.50 -15.43
N PRO A 22 3.26 -17.75 -16.39
CA PRO A 22 2.44 -16.68 -16.92
C PRO A 22 1.61 -16.16 -15.75
N ALA A 23 1.87 -14.92 -15.34
CA ALA A 23 0.97 -14.17 -14.49
C ALA A 23 -0.36 -14.10 -15.24
N VAL A 24 -1.26 -15.03 -14.96
CA VAL A 24 -2.66 -14.97 -15.38
C VAL A 24 -3.14 -13.63 -14.86
N LYS A 25 -3.27 -12.66 -15.77
CA LYS A 25 -3.87 -11.36 -15.49
C LYS A 25 -5.35 -11.63 -15.26
N VAL A 26 -5.69 -12.13 -14.06
CA VAL A 26 -7.05 -12.11 -13.56
C VAL A 26 -7.51 -10.66 -13.69
N PRO A 27 -8.62 -10.38 -14.39
CA PRO A 27 -9.17 -9.04 -14.44
C PRO A 27 -9.41 -8.62 -13.00
N ALA A 28 -8.62 -7.68 -12.50
CA ALA A 28 -8.84 -7.12 -11.18
C ALA A 28 -10.26 -6.55 -11.21
N LEU A 29 -11.16 -7.12 -10.39
CA LEU A 29 -12.50 -6.60 -10.19
C LEU A 29 -12.40 -5.09 -9.96
N PRO A 30 -13.33 -4.29 -10.52
CA PRO A 30 -13.28 -2.85 -10.33
C PRO A 30 -13.29 -2.53 -8.83
N PRO A 31 -12.42 -1.62 -8.36
CA PRO A 31 -12.25 -1.39 -6.94
C PRO A 31 -13.56 -0.90 -6.32
N LYS A 32 -13.91 -1.45 -5.15
CA LYS A 32 -15.09 -1.08 -4.35
C LYS A 32 -14.90 0.28 -3.68
N TYR A 33 -13.68 0.60 -3.28
CA TYR A 33 -13.30 1.86 -2.63
C TYR A 33 -12.19 2.55 -3.40
N CYS A 34 -12.04 3.86 -3.18
CA CYS A 34 -10.98 4.65 -3.77
C CYS A 34 -9.70 4.57 -2.93
N GLN A 35 -8.55 4.68 -3.58
CA GLN A 35 -7.29 4.92 -2.87
C GLN A 35 -7.39 6.26 -2.11
N PRO A 36 -7.08 6.31 -0.82
CA PRO A 36 -7.00 7.57 -0.08
C PRO A 36 -5.69 8.30 -0.38
N VAL A 37 -5.70 9.60 -0.18
CA VAL A 37 -4.54 10.48 -0.22
C VAL A 37 -4.51 11.31 1.04
N ALA A 38 -3.36 11.29 1.73
CA ALA A 38 -3.04 12.25 2.80
C ALA A 38 -2.42 13.50 2.17
N TYR A 39 -2.96 14.69 2.47
CA TYR A 39 -2.53 15.92 1.77
C TYR A 39 -2.29 17.14 2.68
N ARG A 40 -2.40 16.94 3.99
CA ARG A 40 -1.98 17.86 5.04
C ARG A 40 -1.65 17.00 6.25
N ASP A 41 -0.46 16.41 6.26
CA ASP A 41 0.06 15.74 7.44
C ASP A 41 1.14 16.58 8.11
N TYR A 42 1.13 16.57 9.43
CA TYR A 42 2.02 17.38 10.24
C TYR A 42 2.21 16.71 11.60
N GLU A 43 3.39 16.94 12.17
CA GLU A 43 3.72 16.47 13.51
C GLU A 43 3.15 17.41 14.57
N VAL A 44 2.65 16.82 15.64
CA VAL A 44 1.87 17.48 16.70
C VAL A 44 2.35 16.96 18.04
N GLY A 45 3.48 17.49 18.55
CA GLY A 45 4.02 17.28 19.91
C GLY A 45 4.32 15.83 20.34
N PHE A 46 3.29 14.98 20.32
CA PHE A 46 3.27 13.58 20.74
C PHE A 46 2.72 12.63 19.64
N GLY A 47 2.55 13.09 18.40
CA GLY A 47 2.08 12.24 17.30
C GLY A 47 2.08 12.93 15.94
N ARG A 48 1.38 12.34 14.97
CA ARG A 48 1.15 12.93 13.64
C ARG A 48 -0.35 13.06 13.40
N ALA A 49 -0.79 14.10 12.71
CA ALA A 49 -2.16 14.22 12.21
C ALA A 49 -2.11 14.22 10.68
N ALA A 50 -3.16 13.69 10.03
CA ALA A 50 -3.30 13.70 8.58
C ALA A 50 -4.75 13.94 8.15
N PHE A 51 -4.96 14.86 7.20
CA PHE A 51 -6.23 14.99 6.50
C PHE A 51 -6.31 14.02 5.33
N LEU A 52 -7.38 13.22 5.31
CA LEU A 52 -7.60 12.19 4.30
C LEU A 52 -8.69 12.60 3.31
N ARG A 53 -8.48 12.28 2.03
CA ARG A 53 -9.52 12.33 1.01
C ARG A 53 -9.37 11.18 0.02
N PRO A 54 -10.44 10.75 -0.67
CA PRO A 54 -10.32 9.90 -1.84
C PRO A 54 -9.44 10.55 -2.92
N LEU A 55 -8.77 9.73 -3.73
CA LEU A 55 -7.98 10.17 -4.87
C LEU A 55 -8.80 11.13 -5.76
N PRO A 56 -8.23 12.26 -6.23
CA PRO A 56 -8.94 13.19 -7.10
C PRO A 56 -9.52 12.49 -8.34
N GLY A 57 -10.76 12.83 -8.69
CA GLY A 57 -11.49 12.20 -9.80
C GLY A 57 -12.20 10.90 -9.43
N CYS A 58 -12.04 10.39 -8.21
CA CYS A 58 -12.75 9.20 -7.77
C CYS A 58 -14.18 9.52 -7.30
N THR A 59 -15.11 8.59 -7.53
CA THR A 59 -16.55 8.74 -7.25
C THR A 59 -17.07 7.81 -6.14
N LYS A 60 -16.16 7.16 -5.41
CA LYS A 60 -16.48 6.28 -4.27
C LYS A 60 -15.74 6.77 -3.01
N PRO A 61 -16.17 6.39 -1.80
CA PRO A 61 -15.39 6.67 -0.60
C PRO A 61 -14.11 5.83 -0.56
N SER A 62 -13.17 6.20 0.32
CA SER A 62 -12.02 5.36 0.66
C SER A 62 -12.30 4.60 1.96
N LEU A 63 -11.87 3.35 2.04
CA LEU A 63 -11.92 2.57 3.28
C LEU A 63 -10.54 2.55 3.92
N VAL A 64 -10.45 3.03 5.16
CA VAL A 64 -9.20 3.22 5.90
C VAL A 64 -9.32 2.61 7.29
N ARG A 65 -8.21 2.14 7.86
CA ARG A 65 -8.11 1.77 9.27
C ARG A 65 -6.78 2.28 9.84
N LYS A 66 -6.75 2.46 11.16
CA LYS A 66 -5.52 2.69 11.91
C LYS A 66 -4.94 1.35 12.34
N VAL A 67 -3.62 1.22 12.31
CA VAL A 67 -2.89 0.05 12.81
C VAL A 67 -1.85 0.55 13.80
N SER A 68 -1.84 -0.02 15.00
CA SER A 68 -0.88 0.33 16.04
C SER A 68 0.53 -0.07 15.62
N ASP A 69 1.49 0.86 15.67
CA ASP A 69 2.90 0.54 15.38
C ASP A 69 3.53 -0.28 16.51
N LEU A 70 2.93 -0.27 17.71
CA LEU A 70 3.41 -1.01 18.88
C LEU A 70 2.96 -2.48 18.86
N THR A 71 1.69 -2.71 18.53
CA THR A 71 1.06 -4.03 18.65
C THR A 71 0.75 -4.68 17.31
N GLY A 72 0.76 -3.92 16.21
CA GLY A 72 0.32 -4.39 14.90
C GLY A 72 -1.20 -4.61 14.79
N GLU A 73 -1.95 -4.35 15.86
CA GLU A 73 -3.39 -4.61 15.89
C GLU A 73 -4.18 -3.55 15.11
N PRO A 74 -5.08 -3.96 14.21
CA PRO A 74 -5.93 -3.04 13.46
C PRO A 74 -7.09 -2.51 14.32
N GLN A 75 -7.38 -1.23 14.21
CA GLN A 75 -8.60 -0.61 14.73
C GLN A 75 -9.76 -0.77 13.73
N SER A 76 -10.99 -0.53 14.20
CA SER A 76 -12.18 -0.58 13.35
C SER A 76 -12.03 0.33 12.11
N PRO A 77 -12.29 -0.20 10.89
CA PRO A 77 -12.28 0.58 9.68
C PRO A 77 -13.30 1.71 9.69
N PHE A 78 -13.01 2.76 8.92
CA PHE A 78 -13.91 3.88 8.69
C PHE A 78 -13.83 4.34 7.24
N LEU A 79 -14.92 4.98 6.78
CA LEU A 79 -15.01 5.54 5.45
C LEU A 79 -14.54 6.99 5.46
N VAL A 80 -13.65 7.31 4.52
CA VAL A 80 -13.34 8.69 4.16
C VAL A 80 -14.33 9.07 3.05
N PRO A 81 -15.27 10.00 3.32
CA PRO A 81 -16.30 10.37 2.36
C PRO A 81 -15.70 11.11 1.16
N LEU A 82 -16.49 11.19 0.10
CA LEU A 82 -16.18 12.07 -1.03
C LEU A 82 -16.14 13.53 -0.57
N PRO A 83 -15.25 14.35 -1.15
CA PRO A 83 -15.23 15.78 -0.87
C PRO A 83 -16.57 16.38 -1.29
N THR A 84 -17.29 16.92 -0.30
CA THR A 84 -18.53 17.66 -0.51
C THR A 84 -18.27 19.14 -0.23
N PRO A 85 -18.84 20.06 -1.01
CA PRO A 85 -18.74 21.49 -0.71
C PRO A 85 -19.21 21.71 0.73
N ASN A 86 -18.39 22.38 1.55
CA ASN A 86 -18.64 22.70 2.96
C ASN A 86 -18.49 21.56 3.98
N VAL A 87 -18.09 20.35 3.57
CA VAL A 87 -17.71 19.29 4.52
C VAL A 87 -16.20 19.24 4.59
N PHE A 88 -15.65 19.57 5.77
CA PHE A 88 -14.23 19.37 6.01
C PHE A 88 -13.92 17.87 5.97
N PRO A 89 -12.90 17.45 5.22
CA PRO A 89 -12.46 16.05 5.23
C PRO A 89 -12.08 15.64 6.65
N PRO A 90 -12.22 14.34 6.99
CA PRO A 90 -11.90 13.86 8.33
C PRO A 90 -10.40 14.06 8.61
N GLU A 91 -10.10 14.76 9.71
CA GLU A 91 -8.79 14.76 10.33
C GLU A 91 -8.59 13.44 11.07
N THR A 92 -7.47 12.77 10.82
CA THR A 92 -7.13 11.52 11.50
C THR A 92 -5.85 11.70 12.30
N TRP A 93 -5.94 11.43 13.60
CA TRP A 93 -4.79 11.45 14.52
C TRP A 93 -4.10 10.09 14.57
N LEU A 94 -2.79 10.12 14.37
CA LEU A 94 -1.88 8.98 14.27
C LEU A 94 -0.92 9.03 15.46
N PHE A 95 -1.41 8.58 16.61
CA PHE A 95 -0.59 8.36 17.79
C PHE A 95 -0.02 6.94 17.73
N ILE A 96 1.30 6.84 17.50
CA ILE A 96 2.02 5.56 17.42
C ILE A 96 1.27 4.54 16.54
N SER A 97 0.79 5.02 15.40
CA SER A 97 -0.04 4.25 14.47
C SER A 97 0.28 4.69 13.04
N HIS A 98 0.10 3.77 12.12
CA HIS A 98 0.00 4.08 10.69
C HIS A 98 -1.42 3.85 10.17
N LEU A 99 -1.61 4.19 8.90
CA LEU A 99 -2.86 3.99 8.18
C LEU A 99 -2.71 2.88 7.16
N ASP A 100 -3.68 1.99 7.13
CA ASP A 100 -3.90 1.04 6.05
C ASP A 100 -5.18 1.41 5.30
N TYR A 101 -5.23 1.11 4.01
CA TYR A 101 -6.42 1.26 3.18
C TYR A 101 -6.73 -0.01 2.41
N SER A 102 -7.98 -0.14 1.98
CA SER A 102 -8.45 -1.27 1.18
C SER A 102 -9.21 -0.79 -0.05
N LEU A 103 -8.99 -1.45 -1.19
CA LEU A 103 -9.68 -1.17 -2.45
C LEU A 103 -10.88 -2.10 -2.68
N ASP A 104 -10.88 -3.28 -2.08
CA ASP A 104 -11.89 -4.34 -2.22
C ASP A 104 -12.70 -4.57 -0.93
N GLY A 105 -12.16 -4.17 0.23
CA GLY A 105 -12.71 -4.43 1.55
C GLY A 105 -12.06 -5.61 2.28
N GLU A 106 -11.11 -6.30 1.64
CA GLU A 106 -10.50 -7.54 2.13
C GLU A 106 -8.99 -7.42 2.23
N THR A 107 -8.35 -6.87 1.20
CA THR A 107 -6.91 -6.65 1.15
C THR A 107 -6.54 -5.28 1.67
N TRP A 108 -5.50 -5.21 2.51
CA TRP A 108 -5.07 -4.00 3.18
C TRP A 108 -3.66 -3.61 2.75
N GLN A 109 -3.46 -2.32 2.47
CA GLN A 109 -2.21 -1.75 1.98
C GLN A 109 -1.84 -0.54 2.83
N HIS A 110 -0.55 -0.41 3.13
CA HIS A 110 -0.03 0.72 3.89
C HIS A 110 -0.20 2.04 3.11
N LEU A 111 -0.87 3.00 3.73
CA LEU A 111 -0.99 4.36 3.19
C LEU A 111 0.29 5.14 3.48
N ARG A 112 1.04 5.46 2.43
CA ARG A 112 2.16 6.40 2.53
C ARG A 112 1.62 7.81 2.77
N LEU A 113 2.04 8.41 3.88
CA LEU A 113 1.81 9.83 4.15
C LEU A 113 2.77 10.67 3.31
N SER A 114 2.35 11.88 2.95
CA SER A 114 3.20 12.79 2.16
C SER A 114 4.28 13.37 3.09
N PRO A 115 5.56 13.40 2.71
CA PRO A 115 6.59 14.00 3.55
C PRO A 115 6.44 15.52 3.70
#